data_AF-A0A087TDK7-F1
#
_entry.id   AF-A0A087TDK7-F1
#
_cell.length_a   1.000
_cell.length_b   1.000
_cell.length_c   1.000
_cell.angle_alpha   90.00
_cell.angle_beta   90.00
_cell.angle_gamma   90.00
#
_symmetry.space_group_name_H-M   'P 1'
#
loop_
_entity.id
_entity.type
_entity.pdbx_description
1 polymer ?
#
loop_
_entity_poly.entity_id
_entity_poly.type
_entity_poly.pdbx_seq_one_letter_code
_entity_poly.pdbx_strand_id
1 'polypeptide(L)' 'MFPVLRNLQSAVRFSVTPRRSYYGYYGGPREQLSIMETWAHGLFVVSGVLFVPCWVLAHIKEYRGIDKPKES' A
#
# COMPACT_ATOMS: atom_id res chain seq x y z
N MET A 1 31.47 9.24 -28.06
CA MET A 1 31.68 9.09 -26.60
C MET A 1 30.45 9.64 -25.89
N PHE A 2 29.67 8.76 -25.27
CA PHE A 2 28.27 8.95 -24.88
C PHE A 2 28.05 9.97 -23.74
N PRO A 3 27.32 11.08 -23.95
CA PRO A 3 26.93 12.02 -22.88
C PRO A 3 25.65 11.59 -22.12
N VAL A 4 25.23 10.32 -22.21
CA VAL A 4 23.98 9.81 -21.62
C VAL A 4 24.16 9.37 -20.15
N LEU A 5 25.39 9.15 -19.69
CA LEU A 5 25.68 8.65 -18.33
C LEU A 5 25.65 9.73 -17.23
N ARG A 6 25.60 11.03 -17.57
CA ARG A 6 25.68 12.11 -16.57
C ARG A 6 24.37 12.36 -15.82
N ASN A 7 23.22 11.95 -16.38
CA ASN A 7 21.91 12.24 -15.79
C ASN A 7 21.37 11.13 -14.88
N LEU A 8 22.09 10.01 -14.75
CA LEU A 8 21.67 8.87 -13.91
C LEU A 8 22.10 9.01 -12.43
N GLN A 9 23.05 9.90 -12.12
CA GLN A 9 23.46 10.14 -10.73
C GLN A 9 22.46 10.97 -9.91
N SER A 10 21.53 11.66 -10.58
CA SER A 10 20.55 12.54 -9.93
C SER A 10 19.42 11.78 -9.20
N ALA A 11 19.25 10.49 -9.50
CA ALA A 11 18.17 9.67 -8.91
C ALA A 11 18.55 9.02 -7.56
N VAL A 12 19.83 9.05 -7.16
CA VAL A 12 20.32 8.44 -5.89
C VAL A 12 20.29 9.46 -4.73
N ARG A 13 19.35 10.40 -4.75
CA ARG A 13 19.16 11.41 -3.69
C ARG A 13 17.73 11.42 -3.13
N PHE A 14 16.99 10.32 -3.30
CA PHE A 14 15.57 10.22 -2.91
C PHE A 14 15.28 9.24 -1.74
N SER A 15 16.20 9.06 -0.79
CA SER A 15 15.89 8.23 0.39
C SER A 15 16.56 8.64 1.70
N VAL A 16 16.81 9.94 1.90
CA VAL A 16 16.97 10.46 3.26
C VAL A 16 16.02 11.62 3.42
N THR A 17 14.73 11.30 3.55
CA THR A 17 13.80 12.21 4.20
C THR A 17 14.40 12.47 5.59
N PRO A 18 14.79 13.71 5.95
CA PRO A 18 15.17 13.98 7.32
C PRO A 18 13.95 13.61 8.17
N ARG A 19 14.11 12.59 9.02
CA ARG A 19 13.14 12.19 10.04
C ARG A 19 13.01 13.42 10.94
N ARG A 20 12.09 14.32 10.61
CA ARG A 20 11.83 15.54 11.38
C ARG A 20 11.52 15.05 12.78
N SER A 21 12.50 15.17 13.66
CA SER A 21 12.40 14.77 15.05
C SER A 21 11.30 15.64 15.66
N TYR A 22 10.09 15.11 15.73
CA TYR A 22 9.01 15.66 16.55
C TYR A 22 9.38 15.43 18.02
N TYR A 23 10.51 15.99 18.46
CA TYR A 23 10.85 16.16 19.87
C TYR A 23 10.09 17.38 20.41
N GLY A 24 8.77 17.36 20.28
CA GLY A 24 7.89 18.37 20.85
C GLY A 24 7.28 17.81 22.12
N TYR A 25 7.80 18.22 23.28
CA TYR A 25 7.23 18.09 24.64
C TYR A 25 6.89 16.69 25.20
N TYR A 26 6.66 15.69 24.37
CA TYR A 26 6.45 14.31 24.76
C TYR A 26 7.76 13.57 24.55
N GLY A 27 8.29 12.94 25.60
CA GLY A 27 9.48 12.09 25.49
C GLY A 27 9.35 11.16 24.30
N GLY A 28 10.44 11.00 23.54
CA GLY A 28 10.44 10.25 22.28
C GLY A 28 9.80 8.86 22.40
N PRO A 29 9.42 8.23 21.27
CA PRO A 29 8.72 6.96 21.26
C PRO A 29 9.40 5.94 22.19
N ARG A 30 8.63 5.38 23.14
CA ARG A 30 9.14 4.36 24.06
C ARG A 30 9.61 3.11 23.31
N GLU A 31 8.96 2.82 22.18
CA GLU A 31 9.30 1.74 21.28
C GLU A 31 9.39 2.29 19.86
N GLN A 32 10.46 1.92 19.15
CA GLN A 32 10.62 2.28 17.75
C GLN A 32 9.94 1.21 16.88
N LEU A 33 8.83 1.57 16.24
CA LEU A 33 8.18 0.70 15.26
C LEU A 33 9.15 0.43 14.11
N SER A 34 9.32 -0.84 13.78
CA SER A 34 10.14 -1.21 12.62
C SER A 34 9.41 -0.83 11.32
N ILE A 35 10.18 -0.62 10.25
CA ILE A 35 9.62 -0.37 8.92
C ILE A 35 8.70 -1.54 8.53
N MET A 36 9.14 -2.77 8.79
CA MET A 36 8.38 -3.99 8.47
C MET A 36 7.06 -4.05 9.23
N GLU A 37 7.06 -3.68 10.50
CA GLU A 37 5.84 -3.61 11.32
C GLU A 37 4.86 -2.57 10.78
N THR A 38 5.35 -1.42 10.34
CA THR A 38 4.51 -0.39 9.71
C THR A 38 3.86 -0.92 8.42
N TRP A 39 4.63 -1.63 7.59
CA TRP A 39 4.09 -2.25 6.37
C TRP A 39 3.08 -3.36 6.69
N ALA A 40 3.34 -4.19 7.70
CA ALA A 40 2.42 -5.25 8.11
C ALA A 40 1.06 -4.69 8.53
N HIS A 41 1.06 -3.64 9.36
CA HIS A 41 -0.18 -2.97 9.76
C HIS A 41 -0.88 -2.31 8.57
N GLY A 42 -0.13 -1.65 7.70
CA GLY A 42 -0.68 -1.04 6.48
C GLY A 42 -1.37 -2.08 5.58
N LEU A 43 -0.70 -3.19 5.29
CA LEU A 43 -1.25 -4.28 4.48
C LEU A 43 -2.47 -4.93 5.16
N PHE A 44 -2.43 -5.09 6.48
CA PHE A 44 -3.55 -5.65 7.23
C PHE A 44 -4.81 -4.77 7.13
N VAL A 45 -4.66 -3.46 7.35
CA VAL A 45 -5.79 -2.51 7.22
C VAL A 45 -6.32 -2.46 5.79
N VAL A 46 -5.41 -2.36 4.81
CA VAL A 46 -5.80 -2.30 3.39
C VAL A 46 -6.53 -3.57 2.95
N SER A 47 -6.01 -4.75 3.31
CA SER A 47 -6.67 -6.01 2.97
C SER A 47 -8.02 -6.16 3.66
N GLY A 48 -8.15 -5.75 4.93
CA GLY A 48 -9.43 -5.74 5.65
C GLY A 48 -10.49 -4.85 4.98
N VAL A 49 -10.13 -3.64 4.57
CA VAL A 49 -11.05 -2.71 3.90
C VAL A 49 -11.46 -3.21 2.51
N LEU A 50 -10.53 -3.80 1.76
CA LEU A 50 -10.80 -4.29 0.41
C LEU A 50 -11.46 -5.67 0.36
N PHE A 51 -11.44 -6.43 1.46
CA PHE A 51 -11.93 -7.81 1.48
C PHE A 51 -13.40 -7.91 1.06
N VAL A 52 -14.28 -7.17 1.72
CA VAL A 52 -15.73 -7.18 1.47
C VAL A 52 -16.09 -6.73 0.04
N PRO A 53 -15.63 -5.56 -0.46
CA PRO A 53 -15.97 -5.16 -1.83
C PRO A 53 -15.41 -6.14 -2.88
N CYS A 54 -14.22 -6.72 -2.64
CA CYS A 54 -13.66 -7.72 -3.54
C CYS A 54 -14.50 -9.01 -3.57
N TRP A 55 -14.99 -9.47 -2.41
CA TRP A 55 -15.89 -10.62 -2.32
C TRP A 55 -17.22 -10.39 -3.05
N VAL A 56 -17.83 -9.20 -2.90
CA VAL A 56 -19.07 -8.85 -3.60
C VAL A 56 -18.87 -8.82 -5.11
N LEU A 57 -17.77 -8.22 -5.58
CA LEU A 57 -17.44 -8.18 -7.00
C LEU A 57 -17.19 -9.57 -7.58
N ALA A 58 -16.59 -10.47 -6.80
CA ALA A 58 -16.38 -11.86 -7.22
C ALA A 58 -17.71 -12.62 -7.45
N HIS A 59 -18.73 -12.39 -6.61
CA HIS A 59 -20.03 -13.08 -6.69
C HIS A 59 -21.09 -12.31 -7.47
N ILE A 60 -20.73 -11.20 -8.12
CA ILE A 60 -21.70 -10.35 -8.81
C ILE A 60 -22.44 -11.08 -9.95
N LYS A 61 -21.81 -12.08 -10.58
CA LYS A 61 -22.43 -12.89 -11.63
C LYS A 61 -23.57 -13.77 -11.10
N GLU A 62 -23.37 -14.33 -9.91
CA GLU A 62 -24.39 -15.15 -9.23
C GLU A 62 -25.62 -14.31 -8.89
N TYR A 63 -25.41 -13.07 -8.44
CA TYR A 63 -26.51 -12.13 -8.17
C TYR A 63 -27.24 -11.67 -9.44
N ARG A 64 -26.54 -11.60 -10.58
CA ARG A 64 -27.14 -11.16 -11.84
C ARG A 64 -27.94 -12.26 -12.56
N GLY A 65 -27.82 -13.52 -12.14
CA GLY A 65 -28.61 -14.63 -12.68
C GLY A 65 -28.44 -14.86 -14.19
N ILE A 66 -27.36 -14.36 -14.78
CA ILE A 66 -27.08 -14.40 -16.24
C ILE A 66 -26.89 -15.86 -16.71
N ASP A 67 -26.52 -16.75 -15.79
CA ASP A 67 -26.19 -18.15 -16.10
C ASP A 67 -27.39 -19.10 -15.96
N LYS A 68 -28.61 -18.60 -15.69
CA LYS A 68 -29.80 -19.47 -15.70
C LYS A 68 -30.19 -19.79 -17.14
N PRO A 69 -30.10 -21.07 -17.60
CA PRO A 69 -30.66 -21.44 -18.89
C PRO A 69 -32.17 -21.15 -18.86
N LYS A 70 -32.68 -20.56 -19.94
CA LYS A 70 -34.13 -20.38 -20.12
C LYS A 70 -34.74 -21.77 -20.21
N GLU A 71 -35.40 -22.21 -19.15
CA GLU A 71 -36.20 -23.42 -19.14
C GLU A 71 -37.38 -23.20 -20.11
N SER A 72 -37.37 -23.93 -21.22
CA SER A 72 -38.39 -23.92 -22.28
C SER A 72 -39.01 -25.29 -22.43
#